data_AF-A0A8T5ZGA4-F1
#
_entry.id   AF-A0A8T5ZGA4-F1
#
_cell.length_a   1.000
_cell.length_b   1.000
_cell.length_c   1.000
_cell.angle_alpha   90.00
_cell.angle_beta   90.00
_cell.angle_gamma   90.00
#
_symmetry.space_group_name_H-M   'P 1'
#
loop_
_entity.id
_entity.type
_entity.pdbx_description
1 polymer ?
#
loop_
_entity_poly.entity_id
_entity_poly.type
_entity_poly.pdbx_seq_one_letter_code
_entity_poly.pdbx_strand_id
1 'polypeptide(L)'
;MQKQAELYRGKAKTVYSTENPDLLVLEFRNDTSAGDGARIEQFDRKGMVNNKFNYFIMSKLAEAGIPTQMERLLSDTECLVKKLDMV
;
A
#
# COMPACT_ATOMS: atom_id res chain seq x y z
N MET A 1 -3.91 14.73 -4.22
CA MET A 1 -3.74 13.59 -3.31
C MET A 1 -2.52 13.83 -2.46
N GLN A 2 -2.74 14.50 -1.34
CA GLN A 2 -1.73 14.68 -0.31
C GLN A 2 -2.06 13.71 0.84
N LYS A 3 -1.03 13.06 1.40
CA LYS A 3 -1.19 12.31 2.65
C LYS A 3 -1.62 13.26 3.76
N GLN A 4 -2.63 12.87 4.52
CA GLN A 4 -3.06 13.60 5.71
C GLN A 4 -2.68 12.80 6.98
N ALA A 5 -3.67 12.36 7.76
CA ALA A 5 -3.43 11.66 9.01
C ALA A 5 -3.04 10.20 8.77
N GLU A 6 -2.10 9.70 9.56
CA GLU A 6 -1.85 8.26 9.66
C GLU A 6 -3.03 7.60 10.37
N LEU A 7 -3.62 6.61 9.72
CA LEU A 7 -4.77 5.87 10.27
C LEU A 7 -4.34 4.56 10.91
N TYR A 8 -3.39 3.86 10.28
CA TYR A 8 -2.97 2.55 10.72
C TYR A 8 -1.55 2.25 10.24
N ARG A 9 -0.74 1.67 11.14
CA ARG A 9 0.62 1.21 10.85
C ARG A 9 0.71 -0.29 11.05
N GLY A 10 0.77 -1.02 9.95
CA GLY A 10 1.00 -2.45 9.94
C GLY A 10 2.48 -2.81 9.80
N LYS A 11 2.75 -4.13 9.82
CA LYS A 11 4.12 -4.68 9.68
C LYS A 11 4.82 -4.22 8.40
N ALA A 12 4.12 -4.14 7.28
CA ALA A 12 4.71 -3.82 5.96
C ALA A 12 4.18 -2.55 5.29
N LYS A 13 3.07 -1.99 5.77
CA LYS A 13 2.39 -0.85 5.14
C LYS A 13 1.90 0.14 6.19
N THR A 14 1.95 1.43 5.88
CA THR A 14 1.22 2.47 6.62
C THR A 14 0.07 2.96 5.76
N VAL A 15 -1.08 3.24 6.39
CA VAL A 15 -2.29 3.75 5.75
C VAL A 15 -2.50 5.19 6.18
N TYR A 16 -2.67 6.08 5.21
CA TYR A 16 -2.94 7.49 5.44
C TYR A 16 -4.29 7.88 4.85
N SER A 17 -5.00 8.78 5.53
CA SER A 17 -6.18 9.43 4.97
C SER A 17 -5.78 10.43 3.87
N THR A 18 -6.76 10.82 3.06
CA THR A 18 -6.63 11.88 2.06
C THR A 18 -7.75 12.89 2.23
N GLU A 19 -7.72 13.95 1.42
CA GLU A 19 -8.83 14.91 1.30
C GLU A 19 -10.15 14.27 0.82
N ASN A 20 -10.08 13.10 0.17
CA ASN A 20 -11.26 12.34 -0.25
C ASN A 20 -11.51 11.19 0.76
N PRO A 21 -12.69 11.14 1.43
CA PRO A 21 -12.98 10.12 2.44
C PRO A 21 -13.05 8.69 1.89
N ASP A 22 -13.23 8.52 0.58
CA ASP A 22 -13.32 7.21 -0.08
C ASP A 22 -11.96 6.70 -0.57
N LEU A 23 -10.90 7.49 -0.41
CA LEU A 23 -9.56 7.18 -0.90
C LEU A 23 -8.51 7.23 0.21
N LEU A 24 -7.59 6.29 0.15
CA LEU A 24 -6.47 6.15 1.09
C LEU A 24 -5.15 6.13 0.33
N VAL A 25 -4.08 6.56 1.00
CA VAL A 25 -2.71 6.31 0.53
C VAL A 25 -2.12 5.15 1.32
N LEU A 26 -1.64 4.15 0.60
CA LEU A 26 -0.81 3.08 1.17
C LEU A 26 0.65 3.40 0.91
N GLU A 27 1.46 3.42 1.97
CA GLU A 27 2.91 3.52 1.89
C GLU A 27 3.54 2.17 2.25
N PHE A 28 4.30 1.60 1.32
CA PHE A 28 5.01 0.33 1.50
C PHE A 28 6.37 0.56 2.16
N ARG A 29 6.62 -0.16 3.25
CA ARG A 29 7.81 0.01 4.09
C ARG A 29 8.91 -1.01 3.77
N ASN A 30 10.14 -0.63 4.10
CA ASN A 30 11.31 -1.51 4.01
C ASN A 30 11.39 -2.52 5.17
N ASP A 31 10.60 -2.32 6.22
CA ASP A 31 10.45 -3.25 7.34
C ASP A 31 10.02 -4.64 6.85
N THR A 32 10.78 -5.64 7.23
CA THR A 32 10.43 -7.05 7.11
C THR A 32 10.37 -7.66 8.50
N SER A 33 9.46 -8.60 8.71
CA SER A 33 9.31 -9.29 9.98
C SER A 33 9.20 -10.79 9.79
N ALA A 34 9.91 -11.57 10.60
CA ALA A 34 9.81 -13.03 10.64
C ALA A 34 9.37 -13.51 12.03
N GLY A 35 8.72 -14.68 12.07
CA GLY A 35 8.25 -15.28 13.33
C GLY A 35 7.31 -14.38 14.13
N ASP A 36 6.23 -13.90 13.49
CA ASP A 36 5.23 -13.00 14.09
C ASP A 36 5.71 -11.65 14.61
N GLY A 37 6.93 -11.23 14.26
CA GLY A 37 7.51 -9.98 14.74
C GLY A 37 8.63 -10.19 15.75
N ALA A 38 9.00 -11.45 16.03
CA ALA A 38 10.17 -11.79 16.84
C ALA A 38 11.48 -11.24 16.24
N ARG A 39 11.51 -11.01 14.93
CA ARG A 39 12.61 -10.31 14.25
C ARG A 39 12.05 -9.23 13.34
N ILE A 40 12.56 -8.01 13.47
CA ILE A 40 12.29 -6.89 12.57
C ILE A 40 13.62 -6.49 11.96
N GLU A 41 13.68 -6.52 10.63
CA GLU A 41 14.84 -6.12 9.85
C GLU A 41 14.41 -5.10 8.79
N GLN A 42 15.36 -4.30 8.32
CA GLN A 42 15.15 -3.39 7.20
C GLN A 42 15.78 -4.01 5.96
N PHE A 43 14.96 -4.27 4.94
CA PHE A 43 15.48 -4.68 3.64
C PHE A 43 15.36 -3.52 2.67
N ASP A 44 16.51 -2.98 2.25
CA ASP A 44 16.54 -1.81 1.38
C ASP A 44 15.74 -2.06 0.10
N ARG A 45 15.06 -1.01 -0.37
CA ARG A 45 14.20 -1.00 -1.57
C ARG A 45 13.00 -1.95 -1.54
N LYS A 46 12.76 -2.73 -0.48
CA LYS A 46 11.60 -3.63 -0.36
C LYS A 46 10.28 -2.90 -0.56
N GLY A 47 10.12 -1.73 0.05
CA GLY A 47 8.90 -0.93 -0.05
C GLY A 47 8.61 -0.57 -1.51
N MET A 48 9.64 -0.08 -2.22
CA MET A 48 9.54 0.28 -3.63
C MET A 48 9.19 -0.91 -4.52
N VAL A 49 9.90 -2.04 -4.37
CA VAL A 49 9.67 -3.23 -5.19
C VAL A 49 8.25 -3.74 -4.98
N ASN A 50 7.80 -3.83 -3.72
CA ASN A 50 6.47 -4.32 -3.40
C ASN A 50 5.36 -3.40 -3.91
N ASN A 51 5.54 -2.08 -3.80
CA ASN A 51 4.55 -1.12 -4.30
C ASN A 51 4.40 -1.21 -5.82
N LYS A 52 5.53 -1.16 -6.56
CA LYS A 52 5.52 -1.27 -8.03
C LYS A 52 4.96 -2.60 -8.52
N PHE A 53 5.36 -3.70 -7.89
CA PHE A 53 4.85 -5.03 -8.21
C PHE A 53 3.36 -5.16 -7.91
N ASN A 54 2.91 -4.69 -6.74
CA ASN A 54 1.50 -4.70 -6.36
C ASN A 54 0.65 -3.87 -7.34
N TYR A 55 1.08 -2.65 -7.67
CA TYR A 55 0.41 -1.80 -8.65
C TYR A 55 0.28 -2.50 -10.00
N PHE A 56 1.38 -3.04 -10.53
CA PHE A 56 1.37 -3.74 -11.82
C PHE A 56 0.35 -4.89 -11.86
N ILE A 57 0.37 -5.78 -10.85
CA ILE A 57 -0.56 -6.92 -10.81
C ILE A 57 -2.01 -6.45 -10.68
N MET A 58 -2.30 -5.50 -9.78
CA MET A 58 -3.66 -5.00 -9.59
C MET A 58 -4.20 -4.30 -10.85
N SER A 59 -3.35 -3.57 -11.57
CA SER A 59 -3.72 -2.99 -12.88
C SER A 59 -4.03 -4.08 -13.91
N LYS A 60 -3.25 -5.16 -13.97
CA LYS A 60 -3.52 -6.28 -14.89
C LYS A 60 -4.82 -7.02 -14.56
N LEU A 61 -5.15 -7.17 -13.28
CA LEU A 61 -6.43 -7.74 -12.87
C LEU A 61 -7.60 -6.82 -13.28
N ALA A 62 -7.46 -5.51 -13.08
CA ALA A 62 -8.47 -4.53 -13.48
C ALA A 62 -8.67 -4.50 -15.01
N GLU A 63 -7.59 -4.55 -15.80
CA GLU A 63 -7.63 -4.67 -17.26
C GLU A 63 -8.38 -5.95 -17.71
N ALA A 64 -8.27 -7.03 -16.95
CA ALA A 64 -8.98 -8.29 -17.20
C ALA A 64 -10.44 -8.29 -16.69
N GLY A 65 -10.95 -7.17 -16.18
CA GLY A 65 -12.33 -7.02 -15.69
C GLY A 65 -12.53 -7.48 -14.24
N ILE A 66 -11.47 -7.79 -13.50
CA ILE A 66 -11.55 -8.15 -12.08
C ILE A 66 -11.49 -6.86 -11.25
N PRO A 67 -12.52 -6.55 -10.43
CA PRO A 67 -12.50 -5.35 -9.60
C PRO A 67 -11.33 -5.35 -8.62
N THR A 68 -10.58 -4.25 -8.57
CA THR A 68 -9.54 -4.02 -7.57
C THR A 68 -9.74 -2.69 -6.88
N GLN A 69 -9.07 -2.54 -5.73
CA GLN A 69 -9.00 -1.30 -4.97
C GLN A 69 -8.03 -0.28 -5.55
N MET A 70 -7.24 -0.65 -6.57
CA MET A 70 -6.12 0.17 -7.02
C MET A 70 -6.61 1.34 -7.89
N GLU A 71 -6.25 2.57 -7.51
CA GLU A 71 -6.57 3.78 -8.27
C GLU A 71 -5.38 4.31 -9.07
N ARG A 72 -4.24 4.52 -8.40
CA ARG A 72 -3.08 5.17 -9.03
C ARG A 72 -1.79 4.92 -8.27
N LEU A 73 -0.68 4.80 -8.99
CA LEU A 73 0.67 4.85 -8.41
C LEU A 73 1.05 6.32 -8.14
N LEU A 74 1.41 6.65 -6.90
CA LEU A 74 1.75 8.02 -6.51
C LEU A 74 3.26 8.28 -6.49
N SER A 75 4.03 7.28 -6.04
CA SER A 75 5.48 7.34 -5.96
C SER A 75 6.09 5.94 -6.02
N ASP A 76 7.40 5.84 -5.81
CA ASP A 76 8.08 4.55 -5.72
C ASP A 76 7.53 3.68 -4.59
N THR A 77 7.12 4.26 -3.46
CA THR A 77 6.65 3.54 -2.27
C THR A 77 5.17 3.75 -1.96
N GLU A 78 4.47 4.63 -2.68
CA GLU A 78 3.08 4.99 -2.39
C GLU A 78 2.12 4.68 -3.55
N CYS A 79 0.93 4.22 -3.19
CA CYS A 79 -0.21 4.11 -4.10
C CYS A 79 -1.49 4.66 -3.47
N LEU A 80 -2.39 5.12 -4.33
CA LEU A 80 -3.74 5.54 -4.01
C LEU A 80 -4.69 4.35 -4.20
N VAL A 81 -5.53 4.10 -3.21
CA VAL A 81 -6.49 3.00 -3.23
C VAL A 81 -7.87 3.44 -2.75
N LYS A 82 -8.90 2.72 -3.18
CA LYS A 82 -10.25 2.78 -2.60
C LYS A 82 -10.20 2.32 -1.15
N LYS A 83 -10.91 3.05 -0.27
CA LYS A 83 -11.18 2.61 1.09
C LYS A 83 -12.11 1.39 1.04
N LEU A 84 -11.73 0.32 1.73
CA LEU A 84 -12.51 -0.91 1.85
C LEU A 84 -12.64 -1.30 3.33
N ASP A 85 -13.72 -1.98 3.67
CA ASP A 85 -13.86 -2.70 4.93
C ASP A 85 -13.24 -4.09 4.75
N MET A 86 -12.25 -4.42 5.58
CA MET A 86 -11.56 -5.70 5.51
C MET A 86 -12.41 -6.80 6.19
N VAL A 87 -12.53 -7.97 5.55
CA VAL A 87 -13.27 -9.16 6.04
C VAL A 87 -12.42 -9.99 6.99
#